data_AF-A0ABD3B8P3-F1
#
_entry.id   AF-A0ABD3B8P3-F1
#
_cell.length_a   1.000
_cell.length_b   1.000
_cell.length_c   1.000
_cell.angle_alpha   90.00
_cell.angle_beta   90.00
_cell.angle_gamma   90.00
#
_symmetry.space_group_name_H-M   'P 1'
#
loop_
_entity.id
_entity.type
_entity.pdbx_description
1 polymer ?
#
loop_
_entity_poly.entity_id
_entity_poly.type
_entity_poly.pdbx_seq_one_letter_code
_entity_poly.pdbx_strand_id
1 'polypeptide(L)'
;MAPPPRLPRSLVAAQQNLRLRLPTDLDKPPTPNLLPWAPISPPYRVVDNLTELFLRHQTRPRFDLMPRMVHGILELFREEHEDMRWIVMGDDDSIFFVDNIVDVLSEYDHNRYYYLEWHSETVVSNYWFSFEQAFGGGGIVLSYALVRDMEGCLIRYAQSSSADLITMTCIADIGVNLTPHKGIHQIWSG
;
A
#
# COMPACT_ATOMS: atom_id res chain seq x y z
N MET A 1 -27.70 -6.40 5.55
CA MET A 1 -26.76 -6.75 4.47
C MET A 1 -25.37 -6.79 5.10
N ALA A 2 -24.72 -7.94 5.15
CA ALA A 2 -23.33 -8.00 5.59
C ALA A 2 -22.45 -7.39 4.49
N PRO A 3 -21.41 -6.59 4.84
CA PRO A 3 -20.44 -6.17 3.84
C PRO A 3 -19.79 -7.41 3.21
N PRO A 4 -19.43 -7.37 1.91
CA PRO A 4 -18.71 -8.47 1.30
C PRO A 4 -17.40 -8.72 2.07
N PRO A 5 -16.91 -9.97 2.11
CA PRO A 5 -15.60 -10.26 2.69
C PRO A 5 -14.56 -9.43 1.94
N ARG A 6 -13.82 -8.59 2.67
CA ARG A 6 -12.71 -7.82 2.08
C ARG A 6 -11.61 -8.80 1.70
N LEU A 7 -11.20 -8.72 0.44
CA LEU A 7 -10.19 -9.57 -0.15
C LEU A 7 -8.77 -9.04 0.19
N PRO A 8 -7.73 -9.89 0.14
CA PRO A 8 -6.36 -9.51 0.51
C PRO A 8 -5.72 -8.55 -0.52
N ARG A 9 -4.92 -7.58 -0.07
CA ARG A 9 -4.17 -6.65 -0.96
C ARG A 9 -2.82 -7.23 -1.38
N SER A 10 -2.32 -6.81 -2.52
CA SER A 10 -0.99 -7.22 -3.02
C SER A 10 0.01 -6.06 -2.91
N LEU A 11 1.23 -6.36 -2.47
CA LEU A 11 2.33 -5.41 -2.40
C LEU A 11 3.44 -5.84 -3.37
N VAL A 12 4.07 -4.87 -3.99
CA VAL A 12 5.06 -5.06 -5.06
C VAL A 12 6.30 -4.27 -4.69
N ALA A 13 7.45 -4.92 -4.60
CA ALA A 13 8.73 -4.26 -4.46
C ALA A 13 9.49 -4.32 -5.80
N ALA A 14 9.98 -3.18 -6.28
CA ALA A 14 10.84 -3.10 -7.47
C ALA A 14 12.31 -2.87 -7.07
N GLN A 15 13.21 -3.76 -7.51
CA GLN A 15 14.63 -3.79 -7.10
C GLN A 15 15.62 -3.30 -8.19
N GLN A 16 16.91 -3.22 -7.82
CA GLN A 16 18.01 -2.69 -8.66
C GLN A 16 18.18 -3.30 -10.06
N ASN A 17 17.76 -4.54 -10.30
CA ASN A 17 17.88 -5.19 -11.61
C ASN A 17 16.53 -5.48 -12.26
N LEU A 18 15.51 -4.64 -12.04
CA LEU A 18 14.18 -4.84 -12.62
C LEU A 18 13.47 -6.13 -12.16
N ARG A 19 14.04 -6.84 -11.18
CA ARG A 19 13.39 -7.99 -10.55
C ARG A 19 12.31 -7.45 -9.62
N LEU A 20 11.07 -7.59 -10.06
CA LEU A 20 9.89 -7.35 -9.25
C LEU A 20 9.66 -8.55 -8.35
N ARG A 21 9.57 -8.30 -7.05
CA ARG A 21 9.02 -9.27 -6.10
C ARG A 21 7.61 -8.81 -5.79
N LEU A 22 6.64 -9.69 -6.04
CA LEU A 22 5.21 -9.41 -5.91
C LEU A 22 4.62 -10.23 -4.76
N PRO A 23 5.03 -10.05 -3.49
CA PRO A 23 4.40 -10.80 -2.42
C PRO A 23 2.92 -10.44 -2.28
N THR A 24 2.08 -11.45 -2.04
CA THR A 24 0.70 -11.22 -1.59
C THR A 24 0.68 -11.11 -0.07
N ASP A 25 0.20 -10.00 0.46
CA ASP A 25 0.20 -9.72 1.89
C ASP A 25 -1.14 -10.16 2.50
N LEU A 26 -1.09 -11.14 3.39
CA LEU A 26 -2.27 -11.70 4.03
C LEU A 26 -2.39 -11.24 5.49
N ASP A 27 -3.62 -10.96 5.90
CA ASP A 27 -3.95 -10.64 7.30
C ASP A 27 -3.76 -11.85 8.23
N LYS A 28 -3.96 -13.06 7.67
CA LYS A 28 -3.94 -14.36 8.36
C LYS A 28 -3.38 -15.43 7.42
N PRO A 29 -2.86 -16.55 7.96
CA PRO A 29 -2.45 -17.68 7.14
C PRO A 29 -3.59 -18.19 6.23
N PRO A 30 -3.28 -18.68 5.03
CA PRO A 30 -4.28 -19.24 4.12
C PRO A 30 -5.02 -20.41 4.78
N THR A 31 -6.31 -20.50 4.51
CA THR A 31 -7.15 -21.60 5.00
C THR A 31 -6.75 -22.93 4.36
N PRO A 32 -7.05 -24.09 4.99
CA PRO A 32 -6.59 -25.40 4.49
C PRO A 32 -6.98 -25.73 3.04
N ASN A 33 -8.08 -25.17 2.53
CA ASN A 33 -8.53 -25.33 1.15
C ASN A 33 -7.70 -24.57 0.10
N LEU A 34 -6.86 -23.62 0.54
CA LEU A 34 -5.91 -22.90 -0.31
C LEU A 34 -4.50 -23.50 -0.24
N LEU A 35 -4.35 -24.64 0.44
CA LEU A 35 -3.08 -25.34 0.61
C LEU A 35 -3.05 -26.65 -0.20
N PRO A 36 -1.91 -26.99 -0.85
CA PRO A 36 -0.69 -26.20 -0.91
C PRO A 36 -0.88 -24.92 -1.73
N TRP A 37 -0.20 -23.84 -1.33
CA TRP A 37 -0.26 -22.57 -2.06
C TRP A 37 0.13 -22.79 -3.51
N ALA A 38 -0.65 -22.26 -4.45
CA ALA A 38 -0.47 -22.55 -5.85
C ALA A 38 0.92 -22.09 -6.32
N PRO A 39 1.73 -22.95 -6.96
CA PRO A 39 3.08 -22.58 -7.41
C PRO A 39 3.11 -21.45 -8.46
N ILE A 40 1.98 -21.25 -9.15
CA ILE A 40 1.80 -20.18 -10.13
C ILE A 40 1.38 -18.85 -9.50
N SER A 41 0.91 -18.87 -8.25
CA SER A 41 0.56 -17.66 -7.52
C SER A 41 1.83 -17.01 -6.99
N PRO A 42 1.86 -15.67 -6.85
CA PRO A 42 2.97 -15.01 -6.19
C PRO A 42 3.16 -15.54 -4.76
N PRO A 43 4.39 -15.55 -4.22
CA PRO A 43 4.62 -15.97 -2.85
C PRO A 43 3.81 -15.10 -1.89
N TYR A 44 3.24 -15.68 -0.84
CA TYR A 44 2.51 -14.91 0.16
C TYR A 44 3.36 -14.65 1.41
N ARG A 45 3.01 -13.59 2.12
CA ARG A 45 3.46 -13.33 3.49
C ARG A 45 2.27 -13.09 4.40
N VAL A 46 2.48 -13.20 5.70
CA VAL A 46 1.46 -12.85 6.70
C VAL A 46 1.98 -11.65 7.47
N VAL A 47 1.28 -10.52 7.36
CA VAL A 47 1.67 -9.26 8.00
C VAL A 47 1.58 -9.40 9.52
N ASP A 48 2.51 -8.79 10.24
CA ASP A 48 2.54 -8.85 11.70
C ASP A 48 1.23 -8.35 12.37
N ASN A 49 0.95 -8.89 13.56
CA ASN A 49 -0.17 -8.45 14.37
C ASN A 49 0.22 -7.21 15.19
N LEU A 50 -0.55 -6.12 15.03
CA LEU A 50 -0.31 -4.84 15.69
C LEU A 50 -0.94 -4.71 17.09
N THR A 51 -1.59 -5.75 17.62
CA THR A 51 -2.34 -5.69 18.90
C THR A 51 -1.47 -5.15 20.04
N GLU A 52 -0.28 -5.71 20.24
CA GLU A 52 0.64 -5.29 21.31
C GLU A 52 1.13 -3.85 21.13
N LEU A 53 1.37 -3.45 19.87
CA LEU A 53 1.77 -2.09 19.55
C LEU A 53 0.68 -1.08 19.94
N PHE A 54 -0.58 -1.39 19.62
CA PHE A 54 -1.72 -0.54 19.96
C PHE A 54 -1.99 -0.48 21.47
N LEU A 55 -1.89 -1.62 22.17
CA LEU A 55 -2.01 -1.68 23.63
C LEU A 55 -0.95 -0.80 24.33
N ARG A 56 0.31 -0.90 23.89
CA ARG A 56 1.41 -0.08 24.44
C ARG A 56 1.14 1.42 24.31
N HIS A 57 0.56 1.85 23.19
CA HIS A 57 0.27 3.25 22.91
C HIS A 57 -1.15 3.68 23.34
N GLN A 58 -1.87 2.83 24.08
CA GLN A 58 -3.23 3.10 24.55
C GLN A 58 -4.18 3.58 23.43
N THR A 59 -3.96 3.08 22.22
CA THR A 59 -4.68 3.48 21.02
C THR A 59 -5.54 2.31 20.56
N ARG A 60 -6.80 2.58 20.23
CA ARG A 60 -7.72 1.55 19.70
C ARG A 60 -8.02 1.84 18.24
N PRO A 61 -7.52 1.09 17.25
CA PRO A 61 -7.89 1.34 15.86
C PRO A 61 -9.40 1.24 15.64
N ARG A 62 -9.93 2.00 14.67
CA ARG A 62 -11.36 1.92 14.30
C ARG A 62 -11.67 0.59 13.61
N PHE A 63 -10.75 0.16 12.75
CA PHE A 63 -10.74 -1.13 12.09
C PHE A 63 -9.32 -1.67 12.09
N ASP A 64 -9.05 -2.79 12.77
CA ASP A 64 -7.71 -3.36 12.94
C ASP A 64 -6.97 -3.57 11.60
N LEU A 65 -7.72 -3.93 10.55
CA LEU A 65 -7.17 -4.22 9.23
C LEU A 65 -6.54 -3.01 8.53
N MET A 66 -7.09 -1.80 8.72
CA MET A 66 -6.64 -0.60 7.99
C MET A 66 -5.19 -0.22 8.31
N PRO A 67 -4.78 -0.06 9.58
CA PRO A 67 -3.37 0.19 9.89
C PRO A 67 -2.49 -1.05 9.66
N ARG A 68 -3.03 -2.28 9.69
CA ARG A 68 -2.25 -3.48 9.31
C ARG A 68 -1.85 -3.46 7.84
N MET A 69 -2.73 -3.04 6.93
CA MET A 69 -2.39 -2.89 5.51
C MET A 69 -1.24 -1.89 5.30
N VAL A 70 -1.28 -0.75 6.00
CA VAL A 70 -0.18 0.24 5.94
C VAL A 70 1.09 -0.27 6.63
N HIS A 71 0.96 -1.08 7.69
CA HIS A 71 2.11 -1.75 8.29
C HIS A 71 2.80 -2.73 7.36
N GLY A 72 2.07 -3.42 6.48
CA GLY A 72 2.65 -4.29 5.46
C GLY A 72 3.66 -3.55 4.56
N ILE A 73 3.39 -2.29 4.21
CA ILE A 73 4.33 -1.42 3.48
C ILE A 73 5.63 -1.24 4.27
N LEU A 74 5.53 -0.92 5.56
CA LEU A 74 6.68 -0.68 6.44
C LEU A 74 7.45 -1.97 6.74
N GLU A 75 6.75 -3.08 6.87
CA GLU A 75 7.33 -4.41 7.10
C GLU A 75 8.10 -4.88 5.87
N LEU A 76 7.50 -4.76 4.67
CA LEU A 76 8.17 -5.02 3.40
C LEU A 76 9.42 -4.17 3.24
N PHE A 77 9.34 -2.88 3.59
CA PHE A 77 10.51 -2.01 3.60
C PHE A 77 11.59 -2.53 4.54
N ARG A 78 11.25 -2.82 5.81
CA ARG A 78 12.20 -3.33 6.79
C ARG A 78 12.91 -4.60 6.31
N GLU A 79 12.21 -5.49 5.62
CA GLU A 79 12.76 -6.79 5.18
C GLU A 79 13.58 -6.71 3.88
N GLU A 80 13.22 -5.83 2.94
CA GLU A 80 13.80 -5.81 1.59
C GLU A 80 14.55 -4.50 1.27
N HIS A 81 14.80 -3.64 2.27
CA HIS A 81 15.37 -2.29 2.10
C HIS A 81 16.73 -2.23 1.38
N GLU A 82 17.56 -3.27 1.43
CA GLU A 82 18.93 -3.20 0.88
C GLU A 82 18.97 -2.98 -0.65
N ASP A 83 17.97 -3.49 -1.38
CA ASP A 83 17.92 -3.44 -2.86
C ASP A 83 16.65 -2.80 -3.44
N MET A 84 15.75 -2.31 -2.58
CA MET A 84 14.44 -1.80 -2.99
C MET A 84 14.50 -0.33 -3.42
N ARG A 85 13.87 0.00 -4.56
CA ARG A 85 13.74 1.39 -5.05
C ARG A 85 12.33 1.94 -4.89
N TRP A 86 11.34 1.10 -5.15
CA TRP A 86 9.93 1.48 -5.20
C TRP A 86 9.08 0.41 -4.55
N ILE A 87 8.03 0.86 -3.85
CA ILE A 87 6.94 0.01 -3.39
C ILE A 87 5.70 0.38 -4.19
N VAL A 88 5.02 -0.60 -4.78
CA VAL A 88 3.70 -0.43 -5.38
C VAL A 88 2.70 -1.25 -4.57
N MET A 89 1.66 -0.61 -4.05
CA MET A 89 0.56 -1.27 -3.36
C MET A 89 -0.64 -1.31 -4.30
N GLY A 90 -1.33 -2.45 -4.40
CA GLY A 90 -2.57 -2.60 -5.18
C GLY A 90 -3.65 -3.38 -4.46
N ASP A 91 -4.89 -3.22 -4.95
CA ASP A 91 -5.98 -4.13 -4.64
C ASP A 91 -5.83 -5.44 -5.44
N ASP A 92 -6.55 -6.49 -5.04
CA ASP A 92 -6.50 -7.79 -5.72
C ASP A 92 -7.24 -7.82 -7.07
N ASP A 93 -8.00 -6.78 -7.36
CA ASP A 93 -8.64 -6.51 -8.65
C ASP A 93 -7.87 -5.47 -9.50
N SER A 94 -6.72 -4.99 -9.02
CA SER A 94 -5.83 -4.11 -9.79
C SER A 94 -5.01 -4.90 -10.82
N ILE A 95 -4.87 -4.34 -12.02
CA ILE A 95 -4.04 -4.90 -13.10
C ILE A 95 -2.81 -4.05 -13.30
N PHE A 96 -1.63 -4.67 -13.16
CA PHE A 96 -0.34 -3.98 -13.31
C PHE A 96 0.35 -4.35 -14.63
N PHE A 97 0.66 -3.33 -15.43
CA PHE A 97 1.53 -3.46 -16.60
C PHE A 97 2.97 -3.20 -16.17
N VAL A 98 3.63 -4.27 -15.73
CA VAL A 98 4.98 -4.24 -15.15
C VAL A 98 5.99 -3.44 -15.98
N ASP A 99 6.07 -3.69 -17.29
CA ASP A 99 7.04 -3.01 -18.16
C ASP A 99 6.79 -1.49 -18.19
N ASN A 100 5.52 -1.08 -18.28
CA ASN A 100 5.14 0.33 -18.24
C ASN A 100 5.47 0.98 -16.88
N ILE A 101 5.27 0.27 -15.78
CA ILE A 101 5.60 0.77 -14.44
C ILE A 101 7.10 1.01 -14.35
N VAL A 102 7.92 0.07 -14.81
CA VAL A 102 9.37 0.24 -14.80
C VAL A 102 9.78 1.42 -15.67
N ASP A 103 9.27 1.50 -16.90
CA ASP A 103 9.63 2.58 -17.82
C ASP A 103 9.34 3.94 -17.19
N VAL A 104 8.15 4.13 -16.61
CA VAL A 104 7.78 5.36 -15.89
C VAL A 104 8.71 5.61 -14.70
N LEU A 105 8.92 4.60 -13.84
CA LEU A 105 9.73 4.75 -12.62
C LEU A 105 11.23 4.94 -12.91
N SER A 106 11.70 4.61 -14.12
CA SER A 106 13.07 4.86 -14.56
C SER A 106 13.38 6.34 -14.73
N GLU A 107 12.35 7.18 -14.89
CA GLU A 107 12.47 8.63 -15.04
C GLU A 107 12.66 9.37 -13.69
N TYR A 108 12.46 8.68 -12.57
CA TYR A 108 12.46 9.27 -11.23
C TYR A 108 13.63 8.80 -10.35
N ASP A 109 14.16 9.70 -9.53
CA ASP A 109 15.17 9.37 -8.52
C ASP A 109 14.52 8.87 -7.23
N HIS A 110 14.50 7.56 -7.02
CA HIS A 110 13.94 6.90 -5.83
C HIS A 110 14.50 7.38 -4.47
N ASN A 111 15.59 8.15 -4.44
CA ASN A 111 16.12 8.78 -3.22
C ASN A 111 15.43 10.11 -2.88
N ARG A 112 14.54 10.59 -3.74
CA ARG A 112 13.66 11.73 -3.48
C ARG A 112 12.27 11.25 -3.11
N TYR A 113 11.49 12.13 -2.50
CA TYR A 113 10.13 11.82 -2.11
C TYR A 113 9.18 11.84 -3.30
N TYR A 114 8.63 10.68 -3.63
CA TYR A 114 7.59 10.52 -4.62
C TYR A 114 6.46 9.66 -4.06
N TYR A 115 5.24 10.20 -4.19
CA TYR A 115 3.97 9.56 -3.90
C TYR A 115 3.15 9.59 -5.19
N LEU A 116 3.26 8.55 -6.00
CA LEU A 116 2.78 8.50 -7.39
C LEU A 116 1.47 7.71 -7.48
N GLU A 117 0.43 8.32 -8.03
CA GLU A 117 -0.87 7.73 -8.38
C GLU A 117 -1.65 8.76 -9.24
N TRP A 118 -2.96 8.58 -9.50
CA TRP A 118 -3.84 9.60 -10.08
C TRP A 118 -5.14 9.78 -9.30
N HIS A 119 -5.59 11.03 -9.11
CA HIS A 119 -6.88 11.33 -8.47
C HIS A 119 -8.01 10.40 -8.90
N SER A 120 -8.92 10.07 -8.00
CA SER A 120 -10.07 9.24 -8.37
C SER A 120 -10.84 9.84 -9.54
N GLU A 121 -11.18 9.00 -10.51
CA GLU A 121 -12.08 9.38 -11.60
C GLU A 121 -13.48 9.77 -11.08
N THR A 122 -13.78 9.47 -9.81
CA THR A 122 -15.02 9.86 -9.13
C THR A 122 -14.80 11.06 -8.21
N VAL A 123 -15.44 12.19 -8.54
CA VAL A 123 -15.40 13.43 -7.73
C VAL A 123 -15.86 13.21 -6.28
N VAL A 124 -16.85 12.33 -6.08
CA VAL A 124 -17.36 11.99 -4.73
C VAL A 124 -16.27 11.38 -3.86
N SER A 125 -15.43 10.49 -4.40
CA SER A 125 -14.32 9.89 -3.66
C SER A 125 -13.30 10.96 -3.26
N ASN A 126 -12.90 11.82 -4.20
CA ASN A 126 -11.96 12.91 -3.92
C ASN A 126 -12.51 13.88 -2.85
N TYR A 127 -13.82 14.15 -2.87
CA TYR A 127 -14.47 15.02 -1.89
C TYR A 127 -14.50 14.42 -0.48
N TRP A 128 -14.79 13.12 -0.33
CA TRP A 128 -14.86 12.47 0.98
C TRP A 128 -13.51 12.15 1.59
N PHE A 129 -12.50 11.92 0.76
CA PHE A 129 -11.15 11.56 1.18
C PHE A 129 -10.21 12.76 1.05
N SER A 130 -9.60 12.93 -0.13
CA SER A 130 -8.80 14.10 -0.48
C SER A 130 -8.55 14.12 -1.98
N PHE A 131 -8.39 15.31 -2.54
CA PHE A 131 -7.84 15.47 -3.89
C PHE A 131 -6.32 15.21 -3.93
N GLU A 132 -5.64 15.14 -2.79
CA GLU A 132 -4.21 14.81 -2.68
C GLU A 132 -3.99 13.36 -2.20
N GLN A 133 -5.03 12.52 -2.24
CA GLN A 133 -4.92 11.11 -1.85
C GLN A 133 -4.75 10.23 -3.08
N ALA A 134 -3.79 9.31 -2.98
CA ALA A 134 -3.74 8.13 -3.83
C ALA A 134 -4.69 7.05 -3.35
N PHE A 135 -5.36 6.36 -4.26
CA PHE A 135 -6.31 5.31 -3.96
C PHE A 135 -5.77 3.95 -4.39
N GLY A 136 -6.00 2.94 -3.54
CA GLY A 136 -5.42 1.60 -3.68
C GLY A 136 -5.80 0.91 -4.99
N GLY A 137 -7.02 1.11 -5.48
CA GLY A 137 -7.57 0.40 -6.64
C GLY A 137 -6.80 0.65 -7.95
N GLY A 138 -6.12 1.80 -8.07
CA GLY A 138 -5.29 2.12 -9.24
C GLY A 138 -3.83 1.71 -9.08
N GLY A 139 -3.41 1.47 -7.83
CA GLY A 139 -2.02 1.27 -7.47
C GLY A 139 -1.39 2.53 -6.89
N ILE A 140 -0.86 2.43 -5.68
CA ILE A 140 -0.10 3.49 -5.01
C ILE A 140 1.39 3.18 -5.15
N VAL A 141 2.18 4.08 -5.74
CA VAL A 141 3.62 3.91 -5.86
C VAL A 141 4.37 4.87 -4.92
N LEU A 142 5.28 4.33 -4.12
CA LEU A 142 6.06 5.03 -3.11
C LEU A 142 7.56 4.87 -3.38
N SER A 143 8.29 5.98 -3.39
CA SER A 143 9.76 5.95 -3.43
C SER A 143 10.38 5.38 -2.16
N TYR A 144 11.53 4.74 -2.28
CA TYR A 144 12.35 4.26 -1.16
C TYR A 144 12.53 5.32 -0.06
N ALA A 145 12.97 6.52 -0.41
CA ALA A 145 13.24 7.57 0.57
C ALA A 145 11.98 7.99 1.33
N LEU A 146 10.82 7.99 0.67
CA LEU A 146 9.56 8.34 1.31
C LEU A 146 9.16 7.29 2.35
N VAL A 147 9.18 6.01 1.99
CA VAL A 147 8.76 4.92 2.89
C VAL A 147 9.66 4.84 4.12
N ARG A 148 10.97 5.06 3.94
CA ARG A 148 11.94 5.14 5.04
C ARG A 148 11.52 6.14 6.13
N ASP A 149 10.91 7.25 5.71
CA ASP A 149 10.57 8.37 6.61
C ASP A 149 9.09 8.35 7.04
N MET A 150 8.33 7.30 6.69
CA MET A 150 6.91 7.10 7.10
C MET A 150 6.73 6.50 8.51
N GLU A 151 7.79 6.35 9.30
CA GLU A 151 7.69 5.76 10.63
C GLU A 151 6.85 6.60 11.62
N GLY A 152 6.17 5.93 12.55
CA GLY A 152 5.48 6.58 13.68
C GLY A 152 4.11 7.20 13.36
N CYS A 153 3.66 7.19 12.11
CA CYS A 153 2.35 7.73 11.73
C CYS A 153 1.17 6.77 12.03
N LEU A 154 1.41 5.45 12.01
CA LEU A 154 0.37 4.41 12.14
C LEU A 154 -0.50 4.57 13.39
N ILE A 155 0.12 4.86 14.53
CA ILE A 155 -0.59 5.05 15.79
C ILE A 155 -1.47 6.29 15.77
N ARG A 156 -0.95 7.38 15.17
CA ARG A 156 -1.63 8.67 15.10
C ARG A 156 -2.92 8.58 14.29
N TYR A 157 -2.91 7.80 13.20
CA TYR A 157 -4.02 7.69 12.25
C TYR A 157 -4.79 6.37 12.33
N ALA A 158 -4.57 5.56 13.37
CA ALA A 158 -5.22 4.25 13.55
C ALA A 158 -6.77 4.31 13.57
N GLN A 159 -7.37 5.49 13.84
CA GLN A 159 -8.81 5.70 13.84
C GLN A 159 -9.42 5.93 12.45
N SER A 160 -8.60 6.09 11.41
CA SER A 160 -9.07 6.27 10.04
C SER A 160 -9.74 5.01 9.52
N SER A 161 -10.75 5.19 8.65
CA SER A 161 -11.55 4.10 8.10
C SER A 161 -11.02 3.50 6.80
N SER A 162 -9.90 4.01 6.29
CA SER A 162 -9.27 3.58 5.04
C SER A 162 -7.76 3.51 5.20
N ALA A 163 -7.15 2.43 4.68
CA ALA A 163 -5.70 2.27 4.62
C ALA A 163 -5.04 3.30 3.68
N ASP A 164 -5.71 3.65 2.58
CA ASP A 164 -5.25 4.68 1.64
C ASP A 164 -5.21 6.05 2.33
N LEU A 165 -6.23 6.35 3.14
CA LEU A 165 -6.29 7.58 3.92
C LEU A 165 -5.18 7.61 4.99
N ILE A 166 -4.93 6.51 5.69
CA ILE A 166 -3.81 6.41 6.65
C ILE A 166 -2.49 6.68 5.92
N THR A 167 -2.27 6.02 4.78
CA THR A 167 -1.06 6.18 3.95
C THR A 167 -0.87 7.63 3.53
N MET A 168 -1.91 8.28 2.99
CA MET A 168 -1.87 9.69 2.61
C MET A 168 -1.55 10.59 3.80
N THR A 169 -2.20 10.38 4.96
CA THR A 169 -1.94 11.22 6.14
C THR A 169 -0.54 11.02 6.71
N CYS A 170 0.02 9.80 6.64
CA CYS A 170 1.41 9.52 6.97
C CYS A 170 2.38 10.30 6.07
N ILE A 171 2.09 10.36 4.78
CA ILE A 171 2.91 11.07 3.78
C ILE A 171 2.76 12.59 3.96
N ALA A 172 1.57 13.06 4.29
CA ALA A 172 1.29 14.47 4.57
C ALA A 172 2.04 15.00 5.81
N ASP A 173 2.24 14.17 6.84
CA ASP A 173 3.08 14.51 8.00
C ASP A 173 4.54 14.83 7.61
N ILE A 174 5.04 14.21 6.54
CA ILE A 174 6.38 14.45 5.97
C ILE A 174 6.37 15.73 5.10
N GLY A 175 5.19 16.21 4.69
CA GLY A 175 5.01 17.38 3.84
C GLY A 175 5.09 17.10 2.34
N VAL A 176 4.79 15.87 1.92
CA VAL A 176 4.85 15.44 0.52
C VAL A 176 3.43 15.40 -0.07
N ASN A 177 3.27 16.02 -1.25
CA ASN A 177 2.01 16.02 -1.98
C ASN A 177 1.92 14.85 -2.97
N LEU A 178 0.73 14.59 -3.49
CA LEU A 178 0.53 13.64 -4.57
C LEU A 178 1.33 14.07 -5.81
N THR A 179 1.98 13.11 -6.45
CA THR A 179 2.63 13.27 -7.75
C THR A 179 1.74 12.61 -8.80
N PRO A 180 0.78 13.36 -9.39
CA PRO A 180 -0.26 12.76 -10.23
C PRO A 180 0.31 12.24 -11.56
N HIS A 181 0.01 10.98 -11.90
CA HIS A 181 0.44 10.31 -13.12
C HIS A 181 -0.74 9.72 -13.91
N LYS A 182 -1.00 10.26 -15.12
CA LYS A 182 -2.20 9.97 -15.94
C LYS A 182 -2.34 8.52 -16.42
N GLY A 183 -1.32 7.69 -16.26
CA GLY A 183 -1.35 6.27 -16.63
C GLY A 183 -1.87 5.35 -15.53
N ILE A 184 -2.24 5.90 -14.37
CA ILE A 184 -2.79 5.18 -13.23
C ILE A 184 -4.28 5.52 -13.16
N HIS A 185 -5.15 4.52 -13.01
CA HIS A 185 -6.59 4.66 -13.19
C HIS A 185 -7.37 3.86 -12.15
N GLN A 186 -8.42 4.44 -11.58
CA GLN A 186 -9.32 3.71 -10.68
C GLN A 186 -10.74 4.27 -10.63
N ILE A 187 -11.66 3.45 -11.11
CA ILE A 187 -13.09 3.73 -11.08
C ILE A 187 -13.66 3.03 -9.85
N TRP A 188 -13.88 3.79 -8.77
CA TRP A 188 -14.60 3.43 -7.53
C TRP A 188 -14.70 1.94 -7.18
N SER A 189 -14.00 1.53 -6.12
CA SER A 189 -14.37 0.36 -5.31
C SER A 189 -14.93 0.84 -3.97
N GLY A 190 -16.20 0.52 -3.68
CA GLY A 190 -16.91 0.90 -2.45
C GLY A 190 -16.43 0.23 -1.17
#